data_AF-A0A8B4I8V8-F1
#
_entry.id   AF-A0A8B4I8V8-F1
#
_cell.length_a   1.000
_cell.length_b   1.000
_cell.length_c   1.000
_cell.angle_alpha   90.00
_cell.angle_beta   90.00
_cell.angle_gamma   90.00
#
_symmetry.space_group_name_H-M   'P 1'
#
loop_
_entity.id
_entity.type
_entity.pdbx_description
1 polymer ?
#
loop_
_entity_poly.entity_id
_entity_poly.type
_entity_poly.pdbx_seq_one_letter_code
_entity_poly.pdbx_strand_id
1 'polypeptide(L)'
;MGIFDYKNLGTEGSKALFADAMAITLYSYHNLDNGFAVGYQHNGLGLGLPATLVGALLGSTNSQGVIPGIPWNPDSEKAALEAVQNAGWTPISASTLGYGGKVDARGTYFGEKAGYTTAQVEVLGKYDDAGKLLEIGIGFRGTSGPRETLISDSIGDLVSDLLAPWAPRITQRTTPAKRSAGCSKTSPITPLPMAFTGKDVVVSGHSLGGLAVNSMADLSTNKWSGFYTDANYVAYASPTQSAGDKVLNIGYENDPVFRALDGSSFNLSSLGVHDKPHESTTDNIVSFNDHYASTLWNVLPFSIVNLPTWVSHLPTAYGDGMTRILDSGSMTR
;
A
#
# COMPACT_ATOMS: atom_id res chain seq x y z
N MET A 1 7.24 -9.77 -22.47
CA MET A 1 6.40 -9.13 -21.45
C MET A 1 7.11 -9.25 -20.13
N GLY A 2 7.33 -8.15 -19.42
CA GLY A 2 8.00 -8.13 -18.12
C GLY A 2 7.09 -8.70 -17.03
N ILE A 3 7.68 -9.11 -15.90
CA ILE A 3 6.93 -9.67 -14.75
C ILE A 3 5.89 -8.71 -14.16
N PHE A 4 6.03 -7.41 -14.39
CA PHE A 4 5.09 -6.38 -13.94
C PHE A 4 4.25 -5.78 -15.07
N ASP A 5 4.19 -6.41 -16.25
CA ASP A 5 3.36 -5.90 -17.36
C ASP A 5 1.89 -5.84 -16.94
N TYR A 6 1.25 -4.70 -17.20
CA TYR A 6 -0.11 -4.41 -16.75
C TYR A 6 -1.02 -4.06 -17.93
N LYS A 7 -2.08 -4.86 -18.12
CA LYS A 7 -3.05 -4.72 -19.21
C LYS A 7 -2.32 -4.53 -20.56
N ASN A 8 -2.58 -3.42 -21.25
CA ASN A 8 -2.05 -3.10 -22.56
C ASN A 8 -1.07 -1.92 -22.54
N LEU A 9 -0.49 -1.57 -21.38
CA LEU A 9 0.39 -0.40 -21.24
C LEU A 9 1.76 -0.59 -21.92
N GLY A 10 2.10 -1.82 -22.31
CA GLY A 10 3.45 -2.18 -22.74
C GLY A 10 4.45 -2.10 -21.58
N THR A 11 5.68 -2.53 -21.82
CA THR A 11 6.67 -2.68 -20.74
C THR A 11 7.04 -1.36 -20.07
N GLU A 12 7.38 -0.31 -20.84
CA GLU A 12 7.75 0.99 -20.24
C GLU A 12 6.58 1.65 -19.46
N GLY A 13 5.37 1.60 -20.00
CA GLY A 13 4.18 2.11 -19.32
C GLY A 13 3.88 1.33 -18.04
N SER A 14 4.06 0.01 -18.06
CA SER A 14 3.87 -0.83 -16.88
C SER A 14 4.95 -0.60 -15.82
N LYS A 15 6.20 -0.35 -16.23
CA LYS A 15 7.29 0.00 -15.32
C LYS A 15 7.04 1.33 -14.61
N ALA A 16 6.57 2.35 -15.35
CA ALA A 16 6.21 3.64 -14.78
C ALA A 16 5.05 3.49 -13.77
N LEU A 17 3.98 2.78 -14.15
CA LEU A 17 2.86 2.47 -13.26
C LEU A 17 3.32 1.75 -11.99
N PHE A 18 4.21 0.76 -12.12
CA PHE A 18 4.76 0.04 -10.98
C PHE A 18 5.53 0.97 -10.04
N ALA A 19 6.40 1.84 -10.57
CA ALA A 19 7.20 2.77 -9.78
C ALA A 19 6.30 3.74 -8.99
N ASP A 20 5.26 4.26 -9.64
CA ASP A 20 4.27 5.13 -9.02
C ASP A 20 3.49 4.42 -7.91
N ALA A 21 2.98 3.22 -8.20
CA ALA A 21 2.25 2.41 -7.25
C ALA A 21 3.09 2.08 -6.00
N MET A 22 4.37 1.74 -6.19
CA MET A 22 5.30 1.47 -5.10
C MET A 22 5.56 2.74 -4.27
N ALA A 23 5.83 3.88 -4.90
CA ALA A 23 6.08 5.14 -4.17
C ALA A 23 4.88 5.55 -3.32
N ILE A 24 3.67 5.50 -3.88
CA ILE A 24 2.42 5.79 -3.16
C ILE A 24 2.22 4.80 -1.99
N THR A 25 2.49 3.51 -2.24
CA THR A 25 2.35 2.46 -1.22
C THR A 25 3.29 2.67 -0.05
N LEU A 26 4.57 2.92 -0.30
CA LEU A 26 5.56 3.17 0.76
C LEU A 26 5.23 4.44 1.56
N TYR A 27 4.76 5.49 0.88
CA TYR A 27 4.33 6.72 1.53
C TYR A 27 3.17 6.49 2.51
N SER A 28 2.22 5.60 2.19
CA SER A 28 1.09 5.29 3.09
C SER A 28 1.52 4.75 4.47
N TYR A 29 2.73 4.15 4.57
CA TYR A 29 3.30 3.69 5.84
C TYR A 29 4.09 4.75 6.57
N HIS A 30 4.40 5.89 5.95
CA HIS A 30 5.19 6.98 6.52
C HIS A 30 6.50 6.48 7.17
N ASN A 31 7.21 5.61 6.46
CA ASN A 31 8.46 4.99 6.92
C ASN A 31 8.34 4.25 8.27
N LEU A 32 7.19 3.65 8.59
CA LEU A 32 6.97 2.98 9.89
C LEU A 32 8.04 1.93 10.24
N ASP A 33 8.49 1.15 9.26
CA ASP A 33 9.45 0.05 9.46
C ASP A 33 10.93 0.48 9.31
N ASN A 34 11.20 1.77 9.14
CA ASN A 34 12.55 2.29 8.87
C ASN A 34 13.57 1.87 9.94
N GLY A 35 13.24 2.00 11.22
CA GLY A 35 14.09 1.53 12.33
C GLY A 35 14.33 0.02 12.31
N PHE A 36 13.31 -0.78 11.94
CA PHE A 36 13.48 -2.23 11.81
C PHE A 36 14.41 -2.54 10.63
N ALA A 37 14.17 -1.95 9.47
CA ALA A 37 14.93 -2.21 8.25
C ALA A 37 16.42 -1.88 8.42
N VAL A 38 16.74 -0.72 9.02
CA VAL A 38 18.13 -0.34 9.32
C VAL A 38 18.74 -1.27 10.37
N GLY A 39 17.99 -1.62 11.41
CA GLY A 39 18.42 -2.59 12.42
C GLY A 39 18.71 -3.96 11.83
N TYR A 40 17.84 -4.45 10.95
CA TYR A 40 17.96 -5.72 10.25
C TYR A 40 19.17 -5.73 9.32
N GLN A 41 19.34 -4.69 8.51
CA GLN A 41 20.47 -4.58 7.60
C GLN A 41 21.82 -4.54 8.33
N HIS A 42 21.85 -4.01 9.56
CA HIS A 42 23.05 -3.92 10.37
C HIS A 42 23.33 -5.20 11.20
N ASN A 43 22.30 -5.80 11.78
CA ASN A 43 22.46 -6.85 12.81
C ASN A 43 21.91 -8.23 12.39
N GLY A 44 21.10 -8.30 11.33
CA GLY A 44 20.45 -9.51 10.83
C GLY A 44 19.31 -10.02 11.71
N LEU A 45 18.84 -11.23 11.41
CA LEU A 45 17.84 -11.99 12.19
C LEU A 45 18.44 -13.17 12.97
N GLY A 46 19.75 -13.24 13.12
CA GLY A 46 20.41 -14.27 13.93
C GLY A 46 20.54 -13.86 15.40
N LEU A 47 21.75 -13.99 15.95
CA LEU A 47 22.09 -13.50 17.29
C LEU A 47 21.91 -11.98 17.44
N GLY A 48 21.83 -11.24 16.33
CA GLY A 48 21.58 -9.79 16.31
C GLY A 48 20.11 -9.38 16.39
N LEU A 49 19.16 -10.33 16.37
CA LEU A 49 17.72 -10.03 16.46
C LEU A 49 17.35 -9.13 17.66
N PRO A 50 17.89 -9.31 18.88
CA PRO A 50 17.58 -8.40 19.98
C PRO A 50 17.95 -6.94 19.67
N ALA A 51 19.07 -6.68 19.00
CA ALA A 51 19.47 -5.35 18.58
C ALA A 51 18.59 -4.80 17.45
N THR A 52 18.22 -5.67 16.50
CA THR A 52 17.25 -5.34 15.42
C THR A 52 15.92 -4.89 16.00
N LEU A 53 15.39 -5.59 17.01
CA LEU A 53 14.13 -5.23 17.67
C LEU A 53 14.24 -3.93 18.49
N VAL A 54 15.39 -3.67 19.11
CA VAL A 54 15.65 -2.36 19.74
C VAL A 54 15.62 -1.24 18.71
N GLY A 55 16.23 -1.44 17.53
CA GLY A 55 16.17 -0.48 16.41
C GLY A 55 14.75 -0.28 15.87
N ALA A 56 13.96 -1.35 15.77
CA ALA A 56 12.55 -1.27 15.37
C ALA A 56 11.71 -0.41 16.31
N LEU A 57 11.96 -0.50 17.62
CA LEU A 57 11.24 0.28 18.63
C LEU A 57 11.73 1.72 18.72
N LEU A 58 13.05 1.91 18.86
CA LEU A 58 13.65 3.18 19.23
C LEU A 58 14.29 3.93 18.07
N GLY A 59 14.59 3.29 16.95
CA GLY A 59 15.40 3.86 15.90
C GLY A 59 16.87 4.04 16.30
N SER A 60 17.55 4.95 15.60
CA SER A 60 18.96 5.31 15.75
C SER A 60 19.17 6.73 15.21
N THR A 61 20.40 7.24 15.22
CA THR A 61 20.72 8.56 14.63
C THR A 61 20.49 8.65 13.11
N ASN A 62 20.26 7.51 12.45
CA ASN A 62 19.98 7.40 11.03
C ASN A 62 18.65 6.68 10.71
N SER A 63 17.81 6.38 11.71
CA SER A 63 16.51 5.74 11.49
C SER A 63 15.48 6.08 12.56
N GLN A 64 14.20 6.03 12.23
CA GLN A 64 13.13 6.20 13.22
C GLN A 64 12.37 4.88 13.43
N GLY A 65 12.37 4.41 14.67
CA GLY A 65 11.53 3.30 15.10
C GLY A 65 10.05 3.70 15.24
N VAL A 66 9.25 2.80 15.80
CA VAL A 66 7.81 3.03 15.99
C VAL A 66 7.50 4.01 17.11
N ILE A 67 8.40 4.23 18.07
CA ILE A 67 8.20 5.18 19.17
C ILE A 67 8.47 6.61 18.69
N PRO A 68 7.46 7.51 18.70
CA PRO A 68 7.65 8.89 18.25
C PRO A 68 8.36 9.75 19.30
N GLY A 69 8.90 10.90 18.89
CA GLY A 69 9.42 11.93 19.79
C GLY A 69 10.81 11.68 20.39
N ILE A 70 11.54 10.67 19.90
CA ILE A 70 12.92 10.40 20.31
C ILE A 70 13.87 11.46 19.70
N PRO A 71 14.56 12.30 20.50
CA PRO A 71 15.23 13.49 19.99
C PRO A 71 16.40 13.25 19.03
N TRP A 72 17.02 12.07 19.09
CA TRP A 72 18.15 11.73 18.23
C TRP A 72 17.74 11.05 16.93
N ASN A 73 16.47 10.69 16.76
CA ASN A 73 16.00 10.08 15.52
C ASN A 73 15.86 11.13 14.43
N PRO A 74 16.17 10.79 13.16
CA PRO A 74 15.78 11.60 12.04
C PRO A 74 14.25 11.64 11.89
N ASP A 75 13.77 12.61 11.13
CA ASP A 75 12.35 12.76 10.80
C ASP A 75 12.00 11.83 9.63
N SER A 76 11.61 10.59 9.92
CA SER A 76 11.25 9.61 8.89
C SER A 76 9.94 9.96 8.18
N GLU A 77 9.05 10.71 8.80
CA GLU A 77 7.81 11.21 8.19
C GLU A 77 8.15 12.23 7.08
N LYS A 78 9.05 13.18 7.37
CA LYS A 78 9.58 14.11 6.37
C LYS A 78 10.30 13.36 5.25
N ALA A 79 11.12 12.36 5.57
CA ALA A 79 11.80 11.57 4.55
C ALA A 79 10.81 10.79 3.64
N ALA A 80 9.68 10.31 4.18
CA ALA A 80 8.64 9.65 3.40
C ALA A 80 7.96 10.64 2.43
N LEU A 81 7.64 11.84 2.93
CA LEU A 81 7.07 12.90 2.10
C LEU A 81 8.03 13.35 1.00
N GLU A 82 9.31 13.56 1.31
CA GLU A 82 10.33 13.90 0.33
C GLU A 82 10.47 12.80 -0.74
N ALA A 83 10.46 11.53 -0.33
CA ALA A 83 10.55 10.41 -1.27
C ALA A 83 9.35 10.36 -2.25
N VAL A 84 8.12 10.53 -1.74
CA VAL A 84 6.92 10.51 -2.59
C VAL A 84 6.85 11.74 -3.51
N GLN A 85 7.31 12.90 -3.03
CA GLN A 85 7.43 14.12 -3.83
C GLN A 85 8.48 13.99 -4.94
N ASN A 86 9.61 13.35 -4.66
CA ASN A 86 10.62 13.04 -5.66
C ASN A 86 10.12 12.06 -6.73
N ALA A 87 9.14 11.21 -6.38
CA ALA A 87 8.40 10.38 -7.35
C ALA A 87 7.31 11.16 -8.12
N GLY A 88 7.18 12.48 -7.89
CA GLY A 88 6.25 13.36 -8.58
C GLY A 88 4.88 13.51 -7.91
N TRP A 89 4.67 12.92 -6.73
CA TRP A 89 3.38 12.90 -6.06
C TRP A 89 3.31 13.86 -4.89
N THR A 90 2.22 14.61 -4.79
CA THR A 90 1.98 15.53 -3.67
C THR A 90 0.62 15.24 -3.01
N PRO A 91 0.51 15.15 -1.68
CA PRO A 91 -0.77 14.97 -1.00
C PRO A 91 -1.78 16.07 -1.37
N ILE A 92 -3.00 15.67 -1.74
CA ILE A 92 -4.11 16.58 -2.01
C ILE A 92 -4.88 16.83 -0.72
N SER A 93 -5.03 18.09 -0.32
CA SER A 93 -5.71 18.45 0.91
C SER A 93 -7.22 18.17 0.87
N ALA A 94 -7.80 17.92 2.05
CA ALA A 94 -9.25 17.75 2.20
C ALA A 94 -10.05 18.95 1.67
N SER A 95 -9.53 20.16 1.86
CA SER A 95 -10.13 21.40 1.34
C SER A 95 -10.17 21.42 -0.18
N THR A 96 -9.11 20.96 -0.85
CA THR A 96 -9.04 20.87 -2.32
C THR A 96 -10.07 19.87 -2.85
N LEU A 97 -10.27 18.75 -2.15
CA LEU A 97 -11.28 17.75 -2.50
C LEU A 97 -12.71 18.10 -2.04
N GLY A 98 -12.89 19.18 -1.27
CA GLY A 98 -14.15 19.49 -0.60
C GLY A 98 -14.62 18.35 0.31
N TYR A 99 -13.70 17.66 0.97
CA TYR A 99 -13.94 16.56 1.89
C TYR A 99 -14.16 17.10 3.31
N GLY A 100 -15.31 16.78 3.91
CA GLY A 100 -15.68 17.21 5.26
C GLY A 100 -15.46 16.16 6.36
N GLY A 101 -14.82 15.04 6.03
CA GLY A 101 -14.53 13.97 6.99
C GLY A 101 -13.23 14.21 7.75
N LYS A 102 -12.75 13.16 8.45
CA LYS A 102 -11.56 13.24 9.29
C LYS A 102 -10.28 13.14 8.45
N VAL A 103 -9.38 14.09 8.67
CA VAL A 103 -7.97 14.06 8.25
C VAL A 103 -7.08 14.40 9.44
N ASP A 104 -5.86 13.88 9.48
CA ASP A 104 -4.87 14.29 10.48
C ASP A 104 -3.98 15.45 9.99
N ALA A 105 -2.95 15.78 10.77
CA ALA A 105 -2.01 16.85 10.46
C ALA A 105 -1.10 16.55 9.25
N ARG A 106 -0.97 15.29 8.84
CA ARG A 106 -0.20 14.85 7.67
C ARG A 106 -1.06 14.89 6.39
N GLY A 107 -2.36 15.09 6.54
CA GLY A 107 -3.33 15.05 5.46
C GLY A 107 -3.87 13.65 5.16
N THR A 108 -3.53 12.65 6.00
CA THR A 108 -4.03 11.28 5.88
C THR A 108 -5.52 11.24 6.17
N TYR A 109 -6.29 10.56 5.31
CA TYR A 109 -7.74 10.43 5.45
C TYR A 109 -8.09 9.16 6.23
N PHE A 110 -9.14 9.23 7.04
CA PHE A 110 -9.59 8.13 7.90
C PHE A 110 -10.92 7.53 7.45
N GLY A 111 -11.15 6.26 7.77
CA GLY A 111 -12.39 5.58 7.48
C GLY A 111 -13.61 6.19 8.18
N GLU A 112 -14.76 6.08 7.52
CA GLU A 112 -15.94 6.92 7.82
C GLU A 112 -17.04 6.21 8.64
N LYS A 113 -16.91 4.90 8.85
CA LYS A 113 -17.93 4.08 9.51
C LYS A 113 -17.37 3.48 10.80
N ALA A 114 -18.25 3.28 11.79
CA ALA A 114 -17.91 2.51 12.98
C ALA A 114 -17.36 1.12 12.56
N GLY A 115 -16.27 0.69 13.21
CA GLY A 115 -15.51 -0.50 12.83
C GLY A 115 -14.40 -0.26 11.79
N TYR A 116 -14.33 0.93 11.18
CA TYR A 116 -13.37 1.25 10.11
C TYR A 116 -12.62 2.57 10.35
N THR A 117 -12.77 3.19 11.52
CA THR A 117 -12.26 4.55 11.78
C THR A 117 -10.73 4.64 11.88
N THR A 118 -10.04 3.50 11.92
CA THR A 118 -8.57 3.38 11.93
C THR A 118 -7.99 3.20 10.53
N ALA A 119 -8.82 2.78 9.57
CA ALA A 119 -8.42 2.63 8.17
C ALA A 119 -7.92 3.97 7.62
N GLN A 120 -6.78 3.94 6.94
CA GLN A 120 -6.12 5.13 6.41
C GLN A 120 -5.96 5.05 4.89
N VAL A 121 -6.06 6.21 4.25
CA VAL A 121 -5.81 6.36 2.81
C VAL A 121 -5.12 7.69 2.53
N GLU A 122 -4.12 7.64 1.66
CA GLU A 122 -3.48 8.81 1.09
C GLU A 122 -4.11 9.13 -0.27
N VAL A 123 -4.38 10.40 -0.53
CA VAL A 123 -4.83 10.88 -1.84
C VAL A 123 -3.82 11.88 -2.35
N LEU A 124 -3.17 11.55 -3.47
CA LEU A 124 -2.07 12.30 -4.03
C LEU A 124 -2.38 12.77 -5.45
N GLY A 125 -1.74 13.85 -5.88
CA GLY A 125 -1.79 14.36 -7.23
C GLY A 125 -0.39 14.42 -7.83
N LYS A 126 -0.28 14.08 -9.11
CA LYS A 126 0.89 14.37 -9.95
C LYS A 126 0.54 15.53 -10.88
N TYR A 127 1.46 16.47 -11.03
CA TYR A 127 1.21 17.74 -11.73
C TYR A 127 2.26 17.99 -12.82
N ASP A 128 1.89 18.70 -13.88
CA ASP A 128 2.87 19.26 -14.83
C ASP A 128 3.53 20.53 -14.27
N ASP A 129 4.53 21.05 -15.00
CA ASP A 129 5.26 22.28 -14.66
C ASP A 129 4.35 23.52 -14.55
N ALA A 130 3.15 23.49 -15.14
CA ALA A 130 2.17 24.56 -15.07
C ALA A 130 1.18 24.38 -13.89
N GLY A 131 1.34 23.33 -13.08
CA GLY A 131 0.48 23.02 -11.94
C GLY A 131 -0.85 22.36 -12.31
N LYS A 132 -0.99 21.86 -13.54
CA LYS A 132 -2.17 21.11 -13.97
C LYS A 132 -2.06 19.67 -13.47
N LEU A 133 -3.13 19.19 -12.83
CA LEU A 133 -3.23 17.79 -12.39
C LEU A 133 -3.22 16.84 -13.60
N LEU A 134 -2.29 15.89 -13.59
CA LEU A 134 -2.10 14.85 -14.60
C LEU A 134 -2.65 13.51 -14.14
N GLU A 135 -2.50 13.17 -12.86
CA GLU A 135 -2.81 11.85 -12.32
C GLU A 135 -3.22 11.94 -10.84
N ILE A 136 -4.05 11.00 -10.39
CA ILE A 136 -4.44 10.84 -8.98
C ILE A 136 -3.93 9.50 -8.46
N GLY A 137 -3.26 9.54 -7.31
CA GLY A 137 -2.78 8.38 -6.59
C GLY A 137 -3.67 8.14 -5.38
N ILE A 138 -4.11 6.90 -5.18
CA ILE A 138 -4.85 6.46 -3.99
C ILE A 138 -4.04 5.36 -3.32
N GLY A 139 -3.45 5.67 -2.16
CA GLY A 139 -2.63 4.74 -1.39
C GLY A 139 -3.34 4.26 -0.14
N PHE A 140 -3.84 3.03 -0.14
CA PHE A 140 -4.41 2.42 1.06
C PHE A 140 -3.30 1.88 1.96
N ARG A 141 -3.36 2.24 3.24
CA ARG A 141 -2.42 1.75 4.25
C ARG A 141 -2.81 0.36 4.73
N GLY A 142 -1.83 -0.51 4.97
CA GLY A 142 -2.06 -1.81 5.62
C GLY A 142 -2.16 -1.73 7.15
N THR A 143 -2.22 -2.88 7.84
CA THR A 143 -2.37 -2.97 9.31
C THR A 143 -1.34 -2.12 10.03
N SER A 144 -1.75 -0.98 10.60
CA SER A 144 -1.00 -0.06 11.47
C SER A 144 -1.66 1.32 11.46
N GLY A 145 -1.26 2.19 12.39
CA GLY A 145 -1.62 3.59 12.35
C GLY A 145 -0.46 4.56 12.51
N PRO A 146 -0.77 5.87 12.61
CA PRO A 146 0.18 6.89 13.05
C PRO A 146 0.95 6.39 14.27
N ARG A 147 2.26 6.70 14.34
CA ARG A 147 3.12 6.30 15.49
C ARG A 147 2.50 6.68 16.84
N GLU A 148 1.75 7.77 16.88
CA GLU A 148 1.05 8.31 18.05
C GLU A 148 -0.12 7.44 18.53
N THR A 149 -0.75 6.66 17.63
CA THR A 149 -1.93 5.82 17.89
C THR A 149 -1.74 4.36 17.47
N LEU A 150 -0.50 3.96 17.17
CA LEU A 150 -0.15 2.67 16.57
C LEU A 150 -0.80 1.47 17.25
N ILE A 151 -0.76 1.39 18.58
CA ILE A 151 -1.30 0.23 19.32
C ILE A 151 -2.82 0.14 19.18
N SER A 152 -3.55 1.26 19.31
CA SER A 152 -5.01 1.24 19.19
C SER A 152 -5.47 0.99 17.75
N ASP A 153 -4.73 1.51 16.78
CA ASP A 153 -5.07 1.38 15.36
C ASP A 153 -4.76 -0.03 14.85
N SER A 154 -3.61 -0.61 15.22
CA SER A 154 -3.29 -2.00 14.91
C SER A 154 -4.30 -3.02 15.47
N ILE A 155 -4.90 -2.75 16.64
CA ILE A 155 -5.97 -3.59 17.19
C ILE A 155 -7.27 -3.44 16.39
N GLY A 156 -7.63 -2.22 15.97
CA GLY A 156 -8.80 -1.96 15.13
C GLY A 156 -8.68 -2.56 13.73
N ASP A 157 -7.46 -2.52 13.17
CA ASP A 157 -7.14 -3.11 11.87
C ASP A 157 -7.23 -4.63 11.95
N LEU A 158 -6.64 -5.28 12.96
CA LEU A 158 -6.75 -6.74 13.15
C LEU A 158 -8.21 -7.25 13.21
N VAL A 159 -9.15 -6.45 13.76
CA VAL A 159 -10.58 -6.78 13.76
C VAL A 159 -11.20 -6.61 12.36
N SER A 160 -10.72 -5.66 11.57
CA SER A 160 -11.11 -5.45 10.17
C SER A 160 -10.52 -6.48 9.21
N ASP A 161 -9.31 -7.01 9.49
CA ASP A 161 -8.62 -8.09 8.75
C ASP A 161 -9.46 -9.35 8.66
N LEU A 162 -10.25 -9.59 9.71
CA LEU A 162 -11.12 -10.74 9.82
C LEU A 162 -12.49 -10.51 9.14
N LEU A 163 -12.87 -9.26 8.83
CA LEU A 163 -14.25 -8.87 8.52
C LEU A 163 -14.36 -7.58 7.68
N ALA A 164 -14.02 -7.54 6.38
CA ALA A 164 -14.40 -6.35 5.60
C ALA A 164 -14.39 -6.40 4.06
N PRO A 165 -15.48 -5.93 3.42
CA PRO A 165 -15.45 -5.26 2.12
C PRO A 165 -15.18 -3.74 2.30
N TRP A 166 -14.17 -3.21 1.61
CA TRP A 166 -13.67 -1.82 1.74
C TRP A 166 -14.05 -0.95 0.54
N ALA A 167 -14.67 0.21 0.79
CA ALA A 167 -14.33 1.44 0.06
C ALA A 167 -14.87 2.73 0.74
N PRO A 168 -14.04 3.78 0.93
CA PRO A 168 -14.47 5.07 1.49
C PRO A 168 -15.33 5.91 0.51
N ARG A 169 -16.03 6.97 0.97
CA ARG A 169 -16.79 7.88 0.08
C ARG A 169 -15.94 8.93 -0.61
N ILE A 170 -14.66 9.07 -0.26
CA ILE A 170 -13.73 10.02 -0.91
C ILE A 170 -13.68 9.80 -2.43
N THR A 171 -13.74 8.54 -2.85
CA THR A 171 -13.81 8.13 -4.25
C THR A 171 -15.08 8.61 -4.97
N GLN A 172 -16.17 8.96 -4.26
CA GLN A 172 -17.40 9.54 -4.87
C GLN A 172 -17.27 11.02 -5.25
N ARG A 173 -16.30 11.77 -4.70
CA ARG A 173 -16.17 13.21 -4.96
C ARG A 173 -15.07 13.58 -5.95
N THR A 174 -14.08 12.73 -6.13
CA THR A 174 -13.07 12.81 -7.21
C THR A 174 -13.64 12.39 -8.58
N THR A 175 -14.87 11.87 -8.61
CA THR A 175 -15.65 11.57 -9.80
C THR A 175 -16.33 12.78 -10.44
N PRO A 176 -16.25 13.01 -11.76
CA PRO A 176 -17.08 13.98 -12.49
C PRO A 176 -18.58 13.62 -12.61
N ALA A 177 -19.09 12.61 -11.89
CA ALA A 177 -20.41 12.06 -12.13
C ALA A 177 -21.55 12.95 -11.60
N LYS A 178 -22.17 13.70 -12.53
CA LYS A 178 -23.47 14.41 -12.43
C LYS A 178 -23.53 15.59 -11.46
N ARG A 179 -23.03 16.72 -11.95
CA ARG A 179 -23.44 18.09 -11.57
C ARG A 179 -24.88 18.46 -12.01
N SER A 180 -25.78 17.47 -12.05
CA SER A 180 -27.15 17.63 -12.58
C SER A 180 -28.14 16.71 -11.86
N ALA A 181 -28.38 16.99 -10.58
CA ALA A 181 -29.70 16.84 -9.93
C ALA A 181 -29.63 17.35 -8.47
N GLY A 182 -30.08 18.59 -8.25
CA GLY A 182 -30.53 19.08 -6.93
C GLY A 182 -29.51 19.87 -6.08
N CYS A 183 -29.67 21.21 -6.07
CA CYS A 183 -29.07 22.17 -5.13
C CYS A 183 -29.08 21.69 -3.65
N SER A 184 -28.16 22.10 -2.76
CA SER A 184 -27.99 23.50 -2.35
C SER A 184 -26.73 23.74 -1.48
N LYS A 185 -26.01 24.82 -1.80
CA LYS A 185 -25.10 25.64 -0.96
C LYS A 185 -23.91 24.94 -0.28
N THR A 186 -22.73 25.00 -0.92
CA THR A 186 -21.44 25.37 -0.28
C THR A 186 -20.32 25.46 -1.34
N SER A 187 -19.55 26.56 -1.27
CA SER A 187 -18.27 26.97 -1.91
C SER A 187 -17.87 26.53 -3.33
N PRO A 188 -17.20 27.40 -4.10
CA PRO A 188 -16.65 27.04 -5.40
C PRO A 188 -15.45 26.10 -5.21
N ILE A 189 -15.69 24.79 -5.27
CA ILE A 189 -14.63 23.80 -5.47
C ILE A 189 -14.15 23.97 -6.92
N THR A 190 -12.84 24.15 -7.12
CA THR A 190 -12.21 24.15 -8.44
C THR A 190 -12.56 22.82 -9.13
N PRO A 191 -13.32 22.80 -10.22
CA PRO A 191 -13.70 21.56 -10.87
C PRO A 191 -12.43 20.86 -11.39
N LEU A 192 -12.28 19.56 -11.09
CA LEU A 192 -11.37 18.69 -11.84
C LEU A 192 -11.70 18.89 -13.35
N PRO A 193 -10.70 19.14 -14.21
CA PRO A 193 -10.94 19.43 -15.61
C PRO A 193 -11.75 18.30 -16.26
N MET A 194 -12.68 18.65 -17.15
CA MET A 194 -13.67 17.73 -17.78
C MET A 194 -13.06 16.59 -18.62
N ALA A 195 -11.73 16.43 -18.65
CA ALA A 195 -10.99 15.40 -19.37
C ALA A 195 -10.42 14.30 -18.45
N PHE A 196 -10.55 14.42 -17.13
CA PHE A 196 -10.00 13.45 -16.17
C PHE A 196 -10.91 12.21 -16.04
N THR A 197 -10.37 11.02 -16.29
CA THR A 197 -11.10 9.75 -16.30
C THR A 197 -10.51 8.76 -15.30
N GLY A 198 -11.15 7.61 -15.10
CA GLY A 198 -10.60 6.55 -14.26
C GLY A 198 -9.19 6.11 -14.66
N LYS A 199 -8.85 6.18 -15.94
CA LYS A 199 -7.53 5.77 -16.47
C LYS A 199 -6.38 6.60 -15.95
N ASP A 200 -6.68 7.81 -15.47
CA ASP A 200 -5.72 8.75 -14.88
C ASP A 200 -5.59 8.54 -13.36
N VAL A 201 -6.07 7.40 -12.84
CA VAL A 201 -6.02 7.03 -11.42
C VAL A 201 -5.18 5.78 -11.22
N VAL A 202 -4.23 5.86 -10.29
CA VAL A 202 -3.46 4.73 -9.77
C VAL A 202 -3.93 4.43 -8.35
N VAL A 203 -4.30 3.18 -8.11
CA VAL A 203 -4.76 2.68 -6.83
C VAL A 203 -3.79 1.61 -6.35
N SER A 204 -3.19 1.83 -5.19
CA SER A 204 -2.21 0.93 -4.62
C SER A 204 -2.28 0.84 -3.10
N GLY A 205 -1.47 -0.04 -2.53
CA GLY A 205 -1.44 -0.36 -1.11
C GLY A 205 -0.77 -1.70 -0.85
N HIS A 206 -0.27 -1.87 0.38
CA HIS A 206 0.43 -3.08 0.83
C HIS A 206 -0.29 -3.73 2.01
N SER A 207 -0.29 -5.07 2.09
CA SER A 207 -0.97 -5.85 3.14
C SER A 207 -2.49 -5.66 3.06
N LEU A 208 -3.17 -5.22 4.13
CA LEU A 208 -4.58 -4.80 4.03
C LEU A 208 -4.81 -3.66 3.04
N GLY A 209 -3.80 -2.82 2.79
CA GLY A 209 -3.86 -1.85 1.71
C GLY A 209 -4.09 -2.55 0.37
N GLY A 210 -3.40 -3.67 0.14
CA GLY A 210 -3.60 -4.52 -1.03
C GLY A 210 -4.97 -5.19 -1.07
N LEU A 211 -5.52 -5.61 0.09
CA LEU A 211 -6.91 -6.06 0.20
C LEU A 211 -7.88 -4.94 -0.22
N ALA A 212 -7.66 -3.72 0.27
CA ALA A 212 -8.49 -2.56 -0.08
C ALA A 212 -8.41 -2.20 -1.56
N VAL A 213 -7.24 -2.36 -2.21
CA VAL A 213 -7.08 -2.23 -3.67
C VAL A 213 -7.98 -3.23 -4.40
N ASN A 214 -7.93 -4.51 -4.03
CA ASN A 214 -8.76 -5.56 -4.64
C ASN A 214 -10.26 -5.29 -4.41
N SER A 215 -10.64 -4.89 -3.20
CA SER A 215 -12.02 -4.51 -2.88
C SER A 215 -12.51 -3.31 -3.69
N MET A 216 -11.67 -2.27 -3.86
CA MET A 216 -12.01 -1.12 -4.69
C MET A 216 -12.18 -1.51 -6.17
N ALA A 217 -11.37 -2.46 -6.67
CA ALA A 217 -11.51 -2.99 -8.02
C ALA A 217 -12.83 -3.76 -8.21
N ASP A 218 -13.22 -4.63 -7.26
CA ASP A 218 -14.51 -5.35 -7.30
C ASP A 218 -15.72 -4.40 -7.28
N LEU A 219 -15.61 -3.28 -6.55
CA LEU A 219 -16.66 -2.27 -6.44
C LEU A 219 -16.68 -1.28 -7.61
N SER A 220 -15.60 -1.17 -8.38
CA SER A 220 -15.33 -0.10 -9.34
C SER A 220 -16.43 0.12 -10.39
N THR A 221 -17.03 -0.98 -10.89
CA THR A 221 -18.09 -0.95 -11.91
C THR A 221 -19.42 -0.45 -11.34
N ASN A 222 -19.75 -0.85 -10.11
CA ASN A 222 -21.08 -0.68 -9.54
C ASN A 222 -21.18 0.49 -8.55
N LYS A 223 -20.04 1.02 -8.10
CA LYS A 223 -19.93 2.20 -7.26
C LYS A 223 -19.37 3.36 -8.09
N TRP A 224 -19.52 4.58 -7.57
CA TRP A 224 -18.95 5.79 -8.20
C TRP A 224 -19.34 5.98 -9.66
N SER A 225 -20.56 5.52 -10.02
CA SER A 225 -21.05 5.55 -11.40
C SER A 225 -20.09 4.91 -12.42
N GLY A 226 -19.28 3.93 -12.00
CA GLY A 226 -18.36 3.22 -12.87
C GLY A 226 -17.05 3.96 -13.16
N PHE A 227 -16.77 5.11 -12.53
CA PHE A 227 -15.61 5.93 -12.89
C PHE A 227 -14.27 5.21 -12.75
N TYR A 228 -14.09 4.43 -11.68
CA TYR A 228 -12.84 3.71 -11.45
C TYR A 228 -12.74 2.38 -12.19
N THR A 229 -13.73 2.01 -13.01
CA THR A 229 -13.73 0.74 -13.75
C THR A 229 -12.45 0.54 -14.56
N ASP A 230 -11.93 1.66 -15.10
CA ASP A 230 -10.74 1.71 -15.95
C ASP A 230 -9.48 2.18 -15.21
N ALA A 231 -9.52 2.32 -13.88
CA ALA A 231 -8.35 2.70 -13.10
C ALA A 231 -7.25 1.62 -13.12
N ASN A 232 -6.04 2.04 -12.75
CA ASN A 232 -4.87 1.18 -12.66
C ASN A 232 -4.72 0.67 -11.23
N TYR A 233 -4.89 -0.64 -11.02
CA TYR A 233 -4.87 -1.27 -9.70
C TYR A 233 -3.64 -2.16 -9.57
N VAL A 234 -2.75 -1.80 -8.65
CA VAL A 234 -1.53 -2.57 -8.34
C VAL A 234 -1.49 -2.78 -6.83
N ALA A 235 -1.66 -4.02 -6.40
CA ALA A 235 -1.72 -4.38 -4.98
C ALA A 235 -0.44 -5.10 -4.56
N TYR A 236 0.11 -4.75 -3.40
CA TYR A 236 1.31 -5.39 -2.85
C TYR A 236 0.95 -6.27 -1.65
N ALA A 237 1.52 -7.47 -1.58
CA ALA A 237 1.37 -8.38 -0.45
C ALA A 237 -0.09 -8.60 0.00
N SER A 238 -1.02 -8.58 -0.96
CA SER A 238 -2.45 -8.71 -0.67
C SER A 238 -2.78 -10.14 -0.24
N PRO A 239 -3.56 -10.34 0.85
CA PRO A 239 -4.08 -11.65 1.20
C PRO A 239 -5.20 -12.10 0.26
N THR A 240 -5.86 -11.17 -0.44
CA THR A 240 -7.01 -11.43 -1.32
C THR A 240 -6.71 -11.16 -2.79
N GLN A 241 -7.49 -11.77 -3.67
CA GLN A 241 -7.53 -11.46 -5.10
C GLN A 241 -8.96 -11.13 -5.53
N SER A 242 -9.14 -10.00 -6.23
CA SER A 242 -10.43 -9.59 -6.81
C SER A 242 -10.92 -10.61 -7.83
N ALA A 243 -12.24 -10.73 -8.02
CA ALA A 243 -12.80 -11.71 -8.96
C ALA A 243 -12.61 -11.34 -10.44
N GLY A 244 -12.17 -10.12 -10.75
CA GLY A 244 -11.94 -9.62 -12.11
C GLY A 244 -10.48 -9.59 -12.53
N ASP A 245 -10.24 -9.06 -13.73
CA ASP A 245 -8.94 -8.94 -14.41
C ASP A 245 -8.24 -7.58 -14.18
N LYS A 246 -8.71 -6.80 -13.19
CA LYS A 246 -8.33 -5.39 -13.02
C LYS A 246 -7.05 -5.20 -12.22
N VAL A 247 -6.69 -6.15 -11.36
CA VAL A 247 -5.64 -5.97 -10.35
C VAL A 247 -4.42 -6.80 -10.71
N LEU A 248 -3.24 -6.18 -10.63
CA LEU A 248 -1.97 -6.90 -10.56
C LEU A 248 -1.56 -7.04 -9.09
N ASN A 249 -1.56 -8.27 -8.58
CA ASN A 249 -1.19 -8.61 -7.21
C ASN A 249 0.28 -9.03 -7.16
N ILE A 250 1.13 -8.17 -6.59
CA ILE A 250 2.57 -8.35 -6.53
C ILE A 250 2.97 -8.76 -5.12
N GLY A 251 3.77 -9.82 -4.99
CA GLY A 251 4.12 -10.38 -3.70
C GLY A 251 5.35 -11.27 -3.76
N TYR A 252 5.99 -11.46 -2.62
CA TYR A 252 6.96 -12.53 -2.45
C TYR A 252 6.25 -13.86 -2.14
N GLU A 253 6.68 -14.97 -2.73
CA GLU A 253 6.08 -16.29 -2.48
C GLU A 253 6.25 -16.73 -1.01
N ASN A 254 7.33 -16.27 -0.37
CA ASN A 254 7.66 -16.55 1.01
C ASN A 254 7.18 -15.46 1.98
N ASP A 255 6.32 -14.56 1.53
CA ASP A 255 5.53 -13.68 2.40
C ASP A 255 4.27 -14.44 2.84
N PRO A 256 4.08 -14.68 4.16
CA PRO A 256 2.95 -15.48 4.66
C PRO A 256 1.58 -14.81 4.51
N VAL A 257 1.52 -13.51 4.21
CA VAL A 257 0.27 -12.77 3.99
C VAL A 257 -0.13 -12.82 2.53
N PHE A 258 0.83 -12.77 1.61
CA PHE A 258 0.54 -12.75 0.18
C PHE A 258 -0.15 -14.05 -0.27
N ARG A 259 -1.35 -13.93 -0.86
CA ARG A 259 -2.21 -15.07 -1.26
C ARG A 259 -2.68 -15.97 -0.11
N ALA A 260 -2.72 -15.45 1.13
CA ALA A 260 -3.22 -16.22 2.26
C ALA A 260 -4.67 -16.71 2.09
N LEU A 261 -5.50 -16.01 1.30
CA LEU A 261 -6.88 -16.40 0.97
C LEU A 261 -7.00 -16.77 -0.51
N ASP A 262 -7.83 -17.78 -0.82
CA ASP A 262 -8.19 -18.12 -2.20
C ASP A 262 -9.35 -17.22 -2.65
N GLY A 263 -9.02 -16.18 -3.43
CA GLY A 263 -9.89 -15.03 -3.68
C GLY A 263 -10.08 -14.22 -2.40
N SER A 264 -11.13 -14.53 -1.63
CA SER A 264 -11.35 -14.00 -0.26
C SER A 264 -11.73 -15.10 0.74
N SER A 265 -11.64 -16.37 0.33
CA SER A 265 -12.05 -17.51 1.14
C SER A 265 -10.89 -18.06 1.96
N PHE A 266 -11.15 -18.26 3.24
CA PHE A 266 -10.23 -18.97 4.13
C PHE A 266 -10.28 -20.48 3.87
N ASN A 267 -9.12 -21.12 3.83
CA ASN A 267 -8.99 -22.57 3.74
C ASN A 267 -7.83 -23.07 4.63
N LEU A 268 -7.57 -24.38 4.65
CA LEU A 268 -6.54 -24.93 5.53
C LEU A 268 -5.12 -24.43 5.17
N SER A 269 -4.84 -24.18 3.88
CA SER A 269 -3.56 -23.62 3.44
C SER A 269 -3.36 -22.17 3.89
N SER A 270 -4.42 -21.41 4.21
CA SER A 270 -4.31 -20.05 4.76
C SER A 270 -3.48 -19.98 6.04
N LEU A 271 -3.37 -21.08 6.79
CA LEU A 271 -2.54 -21.17 8.00
C LEU A 271 -1.15 -21.76 7.77
N GLY A 272 -0.82 -22.17 6.55
CA GLY A 272 0.43 -22.84 6.21
C GLY A 272 1.03 -22.27 4.93
N VAL A 273 1.52 -23.15 4.06
CA VAL A 273 1.96 -22.79 2.70
C VAL A 273 0.75 -22.69 1.79
N HIS A 274 0.61 -21.57 1.09
CA HIS A 274 -0.50 -21.23 0.20
C HIS A 274 -0.02 -20.76 -1.19
N ASP A 275 1.05 -21.39 -1.69
CA ASP A 275 1.71 -21.06 -2.96
C ASP A 275 1.00 -21.64 -4.21
N LYS A 276 -0.33 -21.69 -4.19
CA LYS A 276 -1.10 -22.05 -5.38
C LYS A 276 -1.05 -20.85 -6.35
N PRO A 277 -0.74 -21.05 -7.65
CA PRO A 277 -0.75 -19.95 -8.61
C PRO A 277 -2.14 -19.31 -8.77
N HIS A 278 -2.19 -17.98 -8.94
CA HIS A 278 -3.41 -17.25 -9.29
C HIS A 278 -3.18 -16.37 -10.54
N GLU A 279 -4.21 -16.18 -11.35
CA GLU A 279 -4.06 -15.46 -12.63
C GLU A 279 -3.60 -14.00 -12.48
N SER A 280 -3.94 -13.37 -11.35
CA SER A 280 -3.61 -11.97 -11.08
C SER A 280 -2.28 -11.76 -10.34
N THR A 281 -1.56 -12.84 -9.98
CA THR A 281 -0.44 -12.77 -9.03
C THR A 281 0.93 -12.99 -9.66
N THR A 282 1.96 -12.37 -9.08
CA THR A 282 3.36 -12.72 -9.35
C THR A 282 3.79 -13.88 -8.45
N ASP A 283 3.59 -15.12 -8.91
CA ASP A 283 3.62 -16.27 -7.99
C ASP A 283 4.99 -16.72 -7.50
N ASN A 284 6.09 -16.36 -8.16
CA ASN A 284 7.40 -17.01 -7.97
C ASN A 284 8.53 -16.01 -7.68
N ILE A 285 8.24 -14.91 -6.99
CA ILE A 285 9.27 -13.94 -6.57
C ILE A 285 9.72 -14.30 -5.15
N VAL A 286 11.01 -14.53 -4.93
CA VAL A 286 11.55 -14.87 -3.61
C VAL A 286 12.22 -13.67 -2.97
N SER A 287 11.82 -13.34 -1.73
CA SER A 287 12.63 -12.49 -0.85
C SER A 287 13.68 -13.36 -0.16
N PHE A 288 14.89 -13.42 -0.73
CA PHE A 288 16.00 -14.18 -0.16
C PHE A 288 16.64 -13.42 1.01
N ASN A 289 16.02 -13.50 2.18
CA ASN A 289 16.44 -12.86 3.44
C ASN A 289 16.99 -13.87 4.46
N ASP A 290 17.45 -13.40 5.62
CA ASP A 290 18.05 -14.23 6.68
C ASP A 290 17.12 -15.34 7.16
N HIS A 291 15.81 -15.08 7.22
CA HIS A 291 14.83 -16.10 7.61
C HIS A 291 14.75 -17.19 6.55
N TYR A 292 14.58 -16.81 5.27
CA TYR A 292 14.52 -17.76 4.15
C TYR A 292 15.81 -18.60 4.03
N ALA A 293 16.98 -17.99 4.23
CA ALA A 293 18.27 -18.66 4.10
C ALA A 293 18.64 -19.58 5.29
N SER A 294 17.98 -19.44 6.44
CA SER A 294 18.38 -20.10 7.68
C SER A 294 17.70 -21.46 7.88
N THR A 295 18.49 -22.52 7.97
CA THR A 295 17.97 -23.84 8.35
C THR A 295 17.30 -23.83 9.72
N LEU A 296 17.83 -23.06 10.69
CA LEU A 296 17.30 -23.00 12.04
C LEU A 296 15.93 -22.30 12.09
N TRP A 297 15.76 -21.20 11.34
CA TRP A 297 14.48 -20.50 11.28
C TRP A 297 13.39 -21.36 10.64
N ASN A 298 13.75 -22.18 9.66
CA ASN A 298 12.83 -23.07 8.95
C ASN A 298 12.62 -24.44 9.61
N VAL A 299 13.09 -24.66 10.86
CA VAL A 299 12.68 -25.82 11.66
C VAL A 299 11.20 -25.71 12.06
N LEU A 300 10.73 -24.49 12.31
CA LEU A 300 9.32 -24.23 12.56
C LEU A 300 8.54 -24.24 11.23
N PRO A 301 7.31 -24.79 11.20
CA PRO A 301 6.49 -24.76 10.00
C PRO A 301 6.26 -23.32 9.50
N PHE A 302 6.31 -23.14 8.19
CA PHE A 302 5.89 -21.90 7.55
C PHE A 302 4.40 -21.66 7.83
N SER A 303 4.07 -20.48 8.36
CA SER A 303 2.71 -20.12 8.72
C SER A 303 2.59 -18.60 8.92
N ILE A 304 1.41 -18.06 8.62
CA ILE A 304 1.03 -16.69 8.98
C ILE A 304 0.94 -16.47 10.50
N VAL A 305 0.74 -17.52 11.31
CA VAL A 305 0.77 -17.37 12.77
C VAL A 305 2.18 -17.49 13.37
N ASN A 306 3.18 -17.83 12.55
CA ASN A 306 4.58 -17.90 12.96
C ASN A 306 5.28 -16.56 12.70
N LEU A 307 5.21 -15.62 13.67
CA LEU A 307 5.63 -14.22 13.50
C LEU A 307 6.99 -13.98 12.81
N PRO A 308 8.07 -14.77 13.01
CA PRO A 308 9.32 -14.63 12.26
C PRO A 308 9.18 -14.66 10.73
N THR A 309 8.17 -15.35 10.17
CA THR A 309 7.93 -15.40 8.72
C THR A 309 7.53 -14.04 8.14
N TRP A 310 7.01 -13.13 8.96
CA TRP A 310 6.58 -11.79 8.56
C TRP A 310 7.72 -10.85 8.21
N VAL A 311 8.99 -11.22 8.39
CA VAL A 311 10.11 -10.40 7.88
C VAL A 311 10.02 -10.21 6.36
N SER A 312 9.51 -11.22 5.63
CA SER A 312 9.28 -11.14 4.19
C SER A 312 8.10 -10.23 3.82
N HIS A 313 7.31 -9.79 4.81
CA HIS A 313 6.15 -8.92 4.65
C HIS A 313 6.47 -7.43 4.89
N LEU A 314 7.72 -7.07 5.19
CA LEU A 314 8.03 -5.69 5.56
C LEU A 314 8.11 -4.76 4.32
N PRO A 315 7.44 -3.60 4.34
CA PRO A 315 7.27 -2.77 3.16
C PRO A 315 8.59 -2.19 2.62
N THR A 316 9.59 -1.91 3.47
CA THR A 316 10.91 -1.46 3.01
C THR A 316 11.58 -2.50 2.10
N ALA A 317 11.46 -3.80 2.41
CA ALA A 317 12.03 -4.86 1.58
C ALA A 317 11.31 -5.01 0.23
N TYR A 318 9.98 -4.79 0.20
CA TYR A 318 9.21 -4.68 -1.04
C TYR A 318 9.70 -3.51 -1.90
N GLY A 319 9.85 -2.33 -1.31
CA GLY A 319 10.33 -1.14 -1.98
C GLY A 319 11.69 -1.33 -2.62
N ASP A 320 12.68 -1.75 -1.84
CA ASP A 320 14.05 -1.97 -2.33
C ASP A 320 14.14 -3.15 -3.32
N GLY A 321 13.64 -4.32 -2.91
CA GLY A 321 13.83 -5.55 -3.65
C GLY A 321 13.09 -5.56 -4.99
N MET A 322 11.84 -5.12 -5.03
CA MET A 322 11.06 -5.11 -6.26
C MET A 322 11.51 -4.01 -7.23
N THR A 323 12.00 -2.87 -6.72
CA THR A 323 12.62 -1.83 -7.58
C THR A 323 13.91 -2.35 -8.23
N ARG A 324 14.72 -3.15 -7.53
CA ARG A 324 15.87 -3.83 -8.16
C ARG A 324 15.47 -4.81 -9.28
N ILE A 325 14.31 -5.46 -9.16
CA ILE A 325 13.76 -6.28 -10.24
C ILE A 325 13.34 -5.38 -11.41
N LEU A 326 12.66 -4.25 -11.14
CA LEU A 326 12.24 -3.27 -12.13
C LEU A 326 13.41 -2.73 -12.97
N ASP A 327 14.53 -2.44 -12.31
CA ASP A 327 15.74 -1.87 -12.91
C ASP A 327 16.66 -2.92 -13.54
N SER A 328 16.31 -4.20 -13.44
CA SER A 328 17.12 -5.28 -13.98
C SER A 328 17.20 -5.21 -15.51
N GLY A 329 18.43 -5.31 -16.04
CA GLY A 329 18.68 -5.41 -17.49
C GLY A 329 18.04 -6.65 -18.15
N SER A 330 17.56 -7.61 -17.36
CA SER A 330 16.81 -8.78 -17.86
C SER A 330 15.32 -8.49 -18.12
N MET A 331 14.76 -7.37 -17.63
CA MET A 331 13.38 -6.97 -17.94
C MET A 331 13.21 -6.32 -19.32
N THR A 332 14.31 -5.96 -19.99
CA THR A 332 14.30 -5.22 -21.28
C THR A 332 14.60 -6.11 -22.49
N ARG A 333 14.75 -7.43 -22.30
CA ARG A 333 15.01 -8.40 -23.38
C ARG A 333 13.76 -9.18 -23.78
#